data_AF-A0A4Y8V1D0-F1
#
_entry.id   AF-A0A4Y8V1D0-F1
#
_cell.length_a   1.000
_cell.length_b   1.000
_cell.length_c   1.000
_cell.angle_alpha   90.00
_cell.angle_beta   90.00
_cell.angle_gamma   90.00
#
_symmetry.space_group_name_H-M   'P 1'
#
loop_
_entity.id
_entity.type
_entity.pdbx_description
1 polymer ?
#
loop_
_entity_poly.entity_id
_entity_poly.type
_entity_poly.pdbx_seq_one_letter_code
_entity_poly.pdbx_strand_id
1 'polypeptide(L)'
;MLIGEVAARSGVSARMLRHYDRIGLVPPTGRSRAGYREYGDADLRRLLHVEGLRSLGLSLSEVARALDDPGFDPAVVVDGLVAAARERRAREDELLGRLAQVRAGAPTAWPDVLRTVGLLRALGPGRTPAARQRAALMTVAADPRDGAALAAALLAEDDPNAAGALRWAVVRAAAAAVPVLVAALADDDAVRRRRAVVALADVDDPDAVAALADAYVDPDPEVRARALLAGGRRGDRRAVAPLVGLVVEGRDDVEAAEALGVLAEDPDVRAEITRRVADAAALADPPARQRIAGALAEVPGDGARALLERLAADPARPVALTATAVLRLRRTCG
;
A
#
# COMPACT_ATOMS: atom_id res chain seq x y z
N MET A 1 -2.85 -20.89 -55.55
CA MET A 1 -1.53 -20.27 -55.32
C MET A 1 -0.52 -21.31 -54.86
N LEU A 2 0.72 -21.23 -55.33
CA LEU A 2 1.79 -22.13 -54.88
C LEU A 2 2.30 -21.74 -53.48
N ILE A 3 2.87 -22.71 -52.75
CA ILE A 3 3.35 -22.50 -51.38
C ILE A 3 4.31 -21.32 -51.21
N GLY A 4 5.15 -21.02 -52.21
CA GLY A 4 6.07 -19.88 -52.19
C GLY A 4 5.34 -18.53 -52.25
N GLU A 5 4.30 -18.44 -53.08
CA GLU A 5 3.46 -17.24 -53.20
C GLU A 5 2.63 -17.01 -51.94
N VAL A 6 2.10 -18.09 -51.35
CA VAL A 6 1.38 -18.03 -50.08
C VAL A 6 2.31 -17.55 -48.97
N ALA A 7 3.51 -18.12 -48.86
CA ALA A 7 4.48 -17.73 -47.85
C ALA A 7 4.89 -16.26 -47.97
N ALA A 8 5.10 -15.77 -49.20
CA ALA A 8 5.41 -14.36 -49.45
C ALA A 8 4.24 -13.43 -49.09
N ARG A 9 3.00 -13.86 -49.32
CA ARG A 9 1.81 -13.04 -49.07
C ARG A 9 1.28 -13.09 -47.64
N SER A 10 1.43 -14.21 -46.94
CA SER A 10 0.94 -14.37 -45.56
C SER A 10 1.99 -14.08 -44.50
N GLY A 11 3.27 -13.99 -44.88
CA GLY A 11 4.39 -13.90 -43.93
C GLY A 11 4.70 -15.21 -43.20
N VAL A 12 3.93 -16.28 -43.45
CA VAL A 12 4.14 -17.60 -42.85
C VAL A 12 5.17 -18.36 -43.67
N SER A 13 6.25 -18.81 -43.05
CA SER A 13 7.29 -19.55 -43.77
C SER A 13 6.74 -20.80 -44.47
N ALA A 14 7.29 -21.14 -45.63
CA ALA A 14 6.92 -22.38 -46.34
C ALA A 14 7.16 -23.65 -45.48
N ARG A 15 8.06 -23.59 -44.49
CA ARG A 15 8.24 -24.65 -43.49
C ARG A 15 7.03 -24.78 -42.58
N MET A 16 6.48 -23.67 -42.09
CA MET A 16 5.28 -23.65 -41.25
C MET A 16 4.04 -24.08 -42.05
N LEU A 17 3.88 -23.65 -43.30
CA LEU A 17 2.80 -24.12 -44.17
C LEU A 17 2.83 -25.64 -44.38
N ARG A 18 4.02 -26.24 -44.57
CA ARG A 18 4.19 -27.70 -44.60
C ARG A 18 3.89 -28.38 -43.27
N HIS A 19 4.13 -27.68 -42.16
CA HIS A 19 3.81 -28.19 -40.83
C HIS A 19 2.30 -28.20 -40.60
N TYR A 20 1.60 -27.11 -40.94
CA TYR A 20 0.14 -27.00 -40.86
C TYR A 20 -0.57 -28.04 -41.71
N ASP A 21 -0.09 -28.27 -42.94
CA ASP A 21 -0.57 -29.38 -43.78
C ASP A 21 -0.39 -30.74 -43.07
N ARG A 22 0.80 -31.01 -42.52
CA ARG A 22 1.10 -32.29 -41.85
C ARG A 22 0.22 -32.57 -40.64
N ILE A 23 -0.14 -31.53 -39.87
CA ILE A 23 -1.01 -31.67 -38.70
C ILE A 23 -2.49 -31.50 -39.05
N GLY A 24 -2.84 -31.37 -40.34
CA GLY A 24 -4.21 -31.20 -40.81
C GLY A 24 -4.82 -29.82 -40.52
N LEU A 25 -4.02 -28.87 -40.01
CA LEU A 25 -4.52 -27.56 -39.60
C LEU A 25 -4.82 -26.65 -40.79
N VAL A 26 -4.01 -26.68 -41.85
CA VAL A 26 -4.28 -25.97 -43.12
C VAL A 26 -3.87 -26.89 -44.28
N PRO A 27 -4.73 -27.86 -44.66
CA PRO A 27 -4.45 -28.72 -45.80
C PRO A 27 -4.59 -27.92 -47.11
N PRO A 28 -3.72 -28.14 -48.11
CA PRO A 28 -3.87 -27.52 -49.43
C PRO A 28 -5.08 -28.10 -50.17
N THR A 29 -5.82 -27.26 -50.88
CA THR A 29 -6.96 -27.64 -51.73
C THR A 29 -6.57 -28.71 -52.75
N GLY A 30 -5.32 -28.69 -53.23
CA GLY A 30 -4.84 -29.70 -54.15
C GLY A 30 -3.33 -29.66 -54.37
N ARG A 31 -2.92 -30.40 -55.40
CA ARG A 31 -1.55 -30.36 -55.91
C ARG A 31 -1.58 -30.07 -57.40
N SER A 32 -0.66 -29.23 -57.84
CA SER A 32 -0.41 -28.96 -59.26
C SER A 32 -0.09 -30.26 -60.00
N ARG A 33 -0.18 -30.24 -61.34
CA ARG A 33 0.27 -31.36 -62.20
C ARG A 33 1.73 -31.77 -61.97
N ALA A 34 2.57 -30.86 -61.49
CA ALA A 34 3.97 -31.09 -61.15
C ALA A 34 4.19 -31.53 -59.69
N GLY A 35 3.12 -31.75 -58.91
CA GLY A 35 3.18 -32.27 -57.54
C GLY A 35 3.36 -31.23 -56.43
N TYR A 36 3.47 -29.93 -56.77
CA TYR A 36 3.53 -28.84 -55.79
C TYR A 36 2.19 -28.60 -55.10
N ARG A 37 2.21 -28.17 -53.82
CA ARG A 37 1.01 -27.81 -53.05
C ARG A 37 0.37 -26.54 -53.60
N GLU A 38 -0.94 -26.62 -53.85
CA GLU A 38 -1.77 -25.50 -54.29
C GLU A 38 -2.80 -25.16 -53.23
N TYR A 39 -2.78 -23.90 -52.81
CA TYR A 39 -3.72 -23.34 -51.84
C TYR A 39 -4.78 -22.51 -52.56
N GLY A 40 -6.05 -22.80 -52.27
CA GLY A 40 -7.21 -22.05 -52.73
C GLY A 40 -7.66 -20.98 -51.73
N ASP A 41 -8.70 -20.22 -52.08
CA ASP A 41 -9.18 -19.11 -51.24
C ASP A 41 -9.74 -19.55 -49.88
N ALA A 42 -10.25 -20.78 -49.78
CA ALA A 42 -10.69 -21.36 -48.51
C ALA A 42 -9.50 -21.62 -47.58
N ASP A 43 -8.39 -22.16 -48.11
CA ASP A 43 -7.18 -22.44 -47.33
C ASP A 43 -6.53 -21.14 -46.86
N LEU A 44 -6.55 -20.10 -47.69
CA LEU A 44 -6.03 -18.78 -47.31
C LEU A 44 -6.87 -18.14 -46.20
N ARG A 45 -8.20 -18.23 -46.27
CA ARG A 45 -9.09 -17.76 -45.18
C ARG A 45 -8.84 -18.52 -43.89
N ARG A 46 -8.72 -19.86 -43.98
CA ARG A 46 -8.39 -20.70 -42.82
C ARG A 46 -7.02 -20.35 -42.25
N LEU A 47 -6.00 -20.13 -43.10
CA LEU A 47 -4.67 -19.70 -42.67
C LEU A 47 -4.73 -18.35 -41.94
N LEU A 48 -5.51 -17.38 -42.42
CA LEU A 48 -5.71 -16.10 -41.74
C LEU A 48 -6.35 -16.28 -40.36
N HIS A 49 -7.36 -17.16 -40.23
CA HIS A 49 -7.94 -17.46 -38.92
C HIS A 49 -6.95 -18.16 -37.99
N VAL A 50 -6.13 -19.08 -38.50
CA VAL A 50 -5.08 -19.77 -37.74
C VAL A 50 -4.07 -18.77 -37.17
N GLU A 51 -3.56 -17.85 -37.99
CA GLU A 51 -2.63 -16.83 -37.53
C GLU A 51 -3.28 -15.81 -36.58
N GLY A 52 -4.54 -15.43 -36.84
CA GLY A 52 -5.33 -14.59 -35.95
C GLY A 52 -5.46 -15.19 -34.55
N LEU A 53 -5.90 -16.45 -34.45
CA LEU A 53 -6.04 -17.14 -33.17
C LEU A 53 -4.69 -17.39 -32.49
N ARG A 54 -3.65 -17.74 -33.25
CA ARG A 54 -2.30 -17.91 -32.70
C ARG A 54 -1.76 -16.61 -32.12
N SER A 55 -2.08 -15.46 -32.72
CA SER A 55 -1.69 -14.14 -32.19
C SER A 55 -2.31 -13.82 -30.82
N LEU A 56 -3.44 -14.46 -30.48
CA LEU A 56 -4.08 -14.35 -29.17
C LEU A 56 -3.45 -15.28 -28.11
N GLY A 57 -2.49 -16.13 -28.50
CA GLY A 57 -1.78 -17.03 -27.61
C GLY A 57 -2.31 -18.46 -27.58
N LEU A 58 -3.24 -18.83 -28.48
CA LEU A 58 -3.69 -20.21 -28.60
C LEU A 58 -2.55 -21.11 -29.14
N SER A 59 -2.44 -22.31 -28.58
CA SER A 59 -1.62 -23.38 -29.15
C SER A 59 -2.23 -23.91 -30.45
N LEU A 60 -1.43 -24.54 -31.32
CA LEU A 60 -1.92 -25.08 -32.60
C LEU A 60 -3.06 -26.11 -32.43
N SER A 61 -3.05 -26.87 -31.33
CA SER A 61 -4.14 -27.79 -30.99
C SER A 61 -5.42 -27.07 -30.60
N GLU A 62 -5.34 -25.95 -29.87
CA GLU A 62 -6.51 -25.16 -29.51
C GLU A 62 -7.06 -24.40 -30.71
N VAL A 63 -6.19 -23.92 -31.60
CA VAL A 63 -6.59 -23.32 -32.88
C VAL A 63 -7.35 -24.34 -33.74
N ALA A 64 -6.87 -25.59 -33.84
CA ALA A 64 -7.58 -26.64 -34.55
C ALA A 64 -8.99 -26.84 -33.99
N ARG A 65 -9.12 -26.97 -32.66
CA ARG A 65 -10.43 -27.13 -32.01
C ARG A 65 -11.33 -25.91 -32.23
N ALA A 66 -10.81 -24.69 -32.14
CA ALA A 66 -11.59 -23.48 -32.39
C ALA A 66 -12.14 -23.37 -33.81
N LEU A 67 -11.48 -23.98 -34.79
CA LEU A 67 -11.93 -23.95 -36.18
C LEU A 67 -12.82 -25.14 -36.54
N ASP A 68 -12.70 -26.26 -35.83
CA ASP A 68 -13.30 -27.55 -36.23
C ASP A 68 -14.36 -28.07 -35.25
N ASP A 69 -14.41 -27.59 -34.00
CA ASP A 69 -15.36 -28.01 -32.96
C ASP A 69 -16.34 -26.88 -32.60
N PRO A 70 -17.61 -26.94 -33.07
CA PRO A 70 -18.64 -25.95 -32.74
C PRO A 70 -18.98 -25.87 -31.25
N GLY A 71 -18.65 -26.89 -30.45
CA GLY A 71 -18.84 -26.91 -29.01
C GLY A 71 -17.71 -26.24 -28.22
N PHE A 72 -16.64 -25.80 -28.91
CA PHE A 72 -15.53 -25.11 -28.27
C PHE A 72 -15.87 -23.64 -28.03
N ASP A 73 -16.46 -23.36 -26.87
CA ASP A 73 -16.93 -22.03 -26.49
C ASP A 73 -15.80 -20.97 -26.51
N PRO A 74 -15.85 -19.98 -27.41
CA PRO A 74 -14.84 -18.93 -27.49
C PRO A 74 -14.73 -18.11 -26.20
N ALA A 75 -15.82 -17.92 -25.46
CA ALA A 75 -15.81 -17.12 -24.23
C ALA A 75 -14.92 -17.79 -23.16
N VAL A 76 -15.11 -19.10 -22.94
CA VAL A 76 -14.30 -19.89 -21.98
C VAL A 76 -12.81 -19.85 -22.34
N VAL A 77 -12.49 -19.92 -23.63
CA VAL A 77 -11.11 -19.91 -24.12
C VAL A 77 -10.47 -18.54 -23.93
N VAL A 78 -11.16 -17.47 -24.31
CA VAL A 78 -10.69 -16.10 -24.14
C VAL A 78 -10.51 -15.79 -22.65
N ASP A 79 -11.46 -16.17 -21.79
CA ASP A 79 -11.34 -16.01 -20.34
C ASP A 79 -10.13 -16.74 -19.78
N GLY A 80 -9.86 -17.96 -20.24
CA GLY A 80 -8.67 -18.73 -19.89
C GLY A 80 -7.37 -18.03 -20.31
N LEU A 81 -7.31 -17.50 -21.53
CA LEU A 81 -6.15 -16.74 -22.04
C LEU A 81 -5.93 -15.46 -21.25
N VAL A 82 -7.00 -14.75 -20.93
CA VAL A 82 -6.97 -13.54 -20.09
C VAL A 82 -6.45 -13.87 -18.70
N ALA A 83 -6.94 -14.94 -18.06
CA ALA A 83 -6.46 -15.40 -16.76
C ALA A 83 -4.96 -15.76 -16.80
N ALA A 84 -4.53 -16.54 -17.79
CA ALA A 84 -3.12 -16.91 -17.95
C ALA A 84 -2.22 -15.68 -18.23
N ALA A 85 -2.70 -14.70 -18.99
CA ALA A 85 -1.99 -13.45 -19.23
C ALA A 85 -1.86 -12.62 -17.95
N ARG A 86 -2.93 -12.51 -17.14
CA ARG A 86 -2.90 -11.86 -15.83
C ARG A 86 -1.92 -12.55 -14.88
N GLU A 87 -1.86 -13.88 -14.88
CA GLU A 87 -0.89 -14.64 -14.06
C GLU A 87 0.57 -14.41 -14.50
N ARG A 88 0.83 -14.34 -15.81
CA ARG A 88 2.17 -13.97 -16.31
C ARG A 88 2.56 -12.56 -15.87
N ARG A 89 1.65 -11.59 -16.04
CA ARG A 89 1.87 -10.21 -15.59
C ARG A 89 2.12 -10.14 -14.08
N ALA A 90 1.33 -10.83 -13.27
CA ALA A 90 1.53 -10.87 -11.81
C ALA A 90 2.91 -11.43 -11.42
N ARG A 91 3.39 -12.48 -12.11
CA ARG A 91 4.73 -13.05 -11.88
C ARG A 91 5.85 -12.09 -12.29
N GLU A 92 5.67 -11.38 -13.39
CA GLU A 92 6.62 -10.36 -13.85
C GLU A 92 6.64 -9.17 -12.89
N ASP A 93 5.49 -8.70 -12.43
CA ASP A 93 5.36 -7.64 -11.42
C ASP A 93 6.01 -8.06 -10.08
N GLU A 94 5.85 -9.32 -9.64
CA GLU A 94 6.53 -9.85 -8.45
C GLU A 94 8.06 -9.91 -8.62
N LEU A 95 8.54 -10.27 -9.81
CA LEU A 95 9.98 -10.24 -10.12
C LEU A 95 10.50 -8.80 -10.09
N LEU A 96 9.79 -7.85 -10.72
CA LEU A 96 10.14 -6.43 -10.70
C LEU A 96 10.18 -5.89 -9.28
N GLY A 97 9.21 -6.23 -8.42
CA GLY A 97 9.20 -5.85 -7.01
C GLY A 97 10.43 -6.35 -6.24
N ARG A 98 10.79 -7.63 -6.42
CA ARG A 98 12.00 -8.20 -5.80
C ARG A 98 13.29 -7.55 -6.30
N LEU A 99 13.37 -7.26 -7.61
CA LEU A 99 14.50 -6.57 -8.20
C LEU A 99 14.61 -5.13 -7.69
N ALA A 100 13.49 -4.42 -7.52
CA ALA A 100 13.45 -3.08 -6.95
C ALA A 100 13.93 -3.06 -5.49
N GLN A 101 13.52 -4.03 -4.67
CA GLN A 101 14.00 -4.18 -3.29
C GLN A 101 15.51 -4.42 -3.22
N VAL A 102 16.03 -5.32 -4.08
CA VAL A 102 17.48 -5.56 -4.19
C VAL A 102 18.19 -4.29 -4.64
N ARG A 103 17.65 -3.55 -5.61
CA ARG A 103 18.26 -2.31 -6.12
C ARG A 103 18.27 -1.20 -5.08
N ALA A 104 17.21 -1.06 -4.29
CA ALA A 104 17.08 -0.05 -3.23
C ALA A 104 18.12 -0.24 -2.12
N GLY A 105 18.53 -1.48 -1.85
CA GLY A 105 19.66 -1.78 -0.97
C GLY A 105 21.04 -1.41 -1.54
N ALA A 106 21.11 -0.77 -2.72
CA ALA A 106 22.35 -0.32 -3.37
C ALA A 106 23.53 -1.33 -3.26
N PRO A 107 23.34 -2.60 -3.70
CA PRO A 107 24.33 -3.65 -3.51
C PRO A 107 25.61 -3.30 -4.26
N THR A 108 26.74 -3.52 -3.60
CA THR A 108 28.09 -3.28 -4.15
C THR A 108 28.76 -4.56 -4.62
N ALA A 109 28.27 -5.72 -4.14
CA ALA A 109 28.78 -7.03 -4.51
C ALA A 109 27.68 -8.11 -4.50
N TRP A 110 27.94 -9.25 -5.16
CA TRP A 110 27.02 -10.39 -5.18
C TRP A 110 26.59 -10.91 -3.81
N PRO A 111 27.45 -10.96 -2.77
CA PRO A 111 27.01 -11.33 -1.42
C PRO A 111 25.90 -10.45 -0.86
N ASP A 112 25.86 -9.15 -1.21
CA ASP A 112 24.79 -8.24 -0.81
C ASP A 112 23.46 -8.68 -1.42
N VAL A 113 23.47 -8.98 -2.72
CA VAL A 113 22.30 -9.47 -3.46
C VAL A 113 21.79 -10.79 -2.87
N LEU A 114 22.69 -11.75 -2.62
CA LEU A 114 22.31 -13.06 -2.09
C LEU A 114 21.75 -12.97 -0.67
N ARG A 115 22.27 -12.03 0.15
CA ARG A 115 21.73 -11.72 1.48
C ARG A 115 20.29 -11.21 1.38
N THR A 116 20.04 -10.19 0.56
CA THR A 116 18.68 -9.63 0.38
C THR A 116 17.73 -10.67 -0.20
N VAL A 117 18.15 -11.49 -1.17
CA VAL A 117 17.34 -12.60 -1.70
C VAL A 117 17.00 -13.62 -0.60
N GLY A 118 17.95 -13.91 0.29
CA GLY A 118 17.73 -14.76 1.47
C GLY A 118 16.66 -14.18 2.39
N LEU A 119 16.73 -12.88 2.68
CA LEU A 119 15.76 -12.16 3.50
C LEU A 119 14.36 -12.17 2.85
N LEU A 120 14.25 -11.86 1.55
CA LEU A 120 12.99 -11.87 0.82
C LEU A 120 12.32 -13.25 0.84
N ARG A 121 13.10 -14.33 0.73
CA ARG A 121 12.59 -15.70 0.86
C ARG A 121 12.15 -16.07 2.29
N ALA A 122 12.75 -15.46 3.30
CA ALA A 122 12.39 -15.66 4.70
C ALA A 122 11.13 -14.86 5.10
N LEU A 123 10.87 -13.74 4.42
CA LEU A 123 9.70 -12.86 4.65
C LEU A 123 8.55 -13.10 3.66
N GLY A 124 8.74 -13.93 2.64
CA GLY A 124 7.78 -14.10 1.55
C GLY A 124 6.43 -14.75 1.95
N PRO A 125 5.43 -14.68 1.06
CA PRO A 125 4.04 -15.09 1.33
C PRO A 125 3.87 -16.59 1.64
N GLY A 126 4.80 -17.45 1.21
CA GLY A 126 4.80 -18.88 1.53
C GLY A 126 5.29 -19.24 2.94
N ARG A 127 5.56 -18.25 3.79
CA ARG A 127 6.04 -18.45 5.17
C ARG A 127 4.92 -18.25 6.17
N THR A 128 4.99 -18.92 7.33
CA THR A 128 4.05 -18.66 8.42
C THR A 128 4.35 -17.31 9.08
N PRO A 129 3.36 -16.66 9.72
CA PRO A 129 3.61 -15.42 10.45
C PRO A 129 4.74 -15.54 11.48
N ALA A 130 4.77 -16.62 12.25
CA ALA A 130 5.85 -16.88 13.22
C ALA A 130 7.24 -17.01 12.57
N ALA A 131 7.32 -17.56 11.35
CA ALA A 131 8.58 -17.63 10.61
C ALA A 131 9.03 -16.25 10.12
N ARG A 132 8.09 -15.41 9.64
CA ARG A 132 8.38 -14.02 9.24
C ARG A 132 8.77 -13.17 10.43
N GLN A 133 8.06 -13.30 11.55
CA GLN A 133 8.40 -12.66 12.82
C GLN A 133 9.82 -13.02 13.27
N ARG A 134 10.17 -14.32 13.27
CA ARG A 134 11.52 -14.78 13.61
C ARG A 134 12.55 -14.21 12.66
N ALA A 135 12.29 -14.23 11.35
CA ALA A 135 13.20 -13.67 10.36
C ALA A 135 13.46 -12.17 10.61
N ALA A 136 12.41 -11.39 10.87
CA ALA A 136 12.52 -9.97 11.22
C ALA A 136 13.29 -9.74 12.52
N LEU A 137 13.11 -10.59 13.54
CA LEU A 137 13.87 -10.49 14.79
C LEU A 137 15.35 -10.87 14.62
N MET A 138 15.66 -11.78 13.69
CA MET A 138 17.03 -12.22 13.43
C MET A 138 17.86 -11.21 12.62
N THR A 139 17.27 -10.10 12.14
CA THR A 139 18.02 -8.98 11.54
C THR A 139 18.70 -8.12 12.62
N VAL A 140 19.27 -8.73 13.67
CA VAL A 140 19.73 -8.08 14.92
C VAL A 140 20.76 -6.97 14.67
N ALA A 141 21.54 -7.09 13.59
CA ALA A 141 22.34 -6.01 13.02
C ALA A 141 21.84 -5.75 11.60
N ALA A 142 20.65 -5.15 11.48
CA ALA A 142 20.03 -4.89 10.18
C ALA A 142 21.04 -4.09 9.35
N ASP A 143 21.51 -4.70 8.25
CA ASP A 143 22.26 -3.93 7.27
C ASP A 143 21.27 -2.84 6.80
N PRO A 144 21.64 -1.55 6.85
CA PRO A 144 20.75 -0.47 6.40
C PRO A 144 20.15 -0.73 5.01
N ARG A 145 20.84 -1.53 4.18
CA ARG A 145 20.41 -1.97 2.84
C ARG A 145 19.17 -2.87 2.84
N ASP A 146 18.86 -3.54 3.93
CA ASP A 146 17.68 -4.42 4.05
C ASP A 146 16.38 -3.63 4.29
N GLY A 147 16.47 -2.33 4.58
CA GLY A 147 15.32 -1.48 4.93
C GLY A 147 14.19 -1.51 3.90
N ALA A 148 14.51 -1.51 2.61
CA ALA A 148 13.51 -1.57 1.54
C ALA A 148 12.73 -2.90 1.54
N ALA A 149 13.42 -4.02 1.76
CA ALA A 149 12.81 -5.34 1.84
C ALA A 149 11.93 -5.48 3.09
N LEU A 150 12.41 -4.96 4.23
CA LEU A 150 11.68 -4.96 5.50
C LEU A 150 10.42 -4.08 5.44
N ALA A 151 10.52 -2.89 4.84
CA ALA A 151 9.39 -1.97 4.68
C ALA A 151 8.31 -2.59 3.78
N ALA A 152 8.69 -3.16 2.64
CA ALA A 152 7.73 -3.83 1.76
C ALA A 152 7.06 -5.04 2.41
N ALA A 153 7.80 -5.83 3.20
CA ALA A 153 7.22 -6.92 3.98
C ALA A 153 6.24 -6.40 5.05
N LEU A 154 6.58 -5.31 5.74
CA LEU A 154 5.70 -4.67 6.74
C LEU A 154 4.39 -4.20 6.13
N LEU A 155 4.42 -3.57 4.94
CA LEU A 155 3.24 -3.07 4.26
C LEU A 155 2.26 -4.20 3.87
N ALA A 156 2.80 -5.38 3.55
CA ALA A 156 2.03 -6.57 3.18
C ALA A 156 1.66 -7.48 4.37
N GLU A 157 2.04 -7.14 5.60
CA GLU A 157 1.88 -8.02 6.76
C GLU A 157 0.54 -7.82 7.47
N ASP A 158 -0.25 -8.89 7.51
CA ASP A 158 -1.56 -8.90 8.17
C ASP A 158 -1.50 -9.40 9.62
N ASP A 159 -0.49 -10.20 9.98
CA ASP A 159 -0.34 -10.70 11.35
C ASP A 159 0.24 -9.62 12.28
N PRO A 160 -0.44 -9.27 13.39
CA PRO A 160 0.02 -8.20 14.28
C PRO A 160 1.40 -8.45 14.91
N ASN A 161 1.75 -9.70 15.22
CA ASN A 161 3.01 -10.03 15.87
C ASN A 161 4.17 -9.95 14.89
N ALA A 162 3.99 -10.47 13.68
CA ALA A 162 4.96 -10.33 12.60
C ALA A 162 5.11 -8.86 12.18
N ALA A 163 4.00 -8.10 12.09
CA ALA A 163 4.02 -6.67 11.77
C ALA A 163 4.78 -5.87 12.84
N GLY A 164 4.59 -6.18 14.13
CA GLY A 164 5.34 -5.57 15.22
C GLY A 164 6.85 -5.82 15.12
N ALA A 165 7.26 -7.05 14.83
CA ALA A 165 8.67 -7.39 14.64
C ALA A 165 9.28 -6.73 13.39
N LEU A 166 8.51 -6.66 12.29
CA LEU A 166 8.91 -5.97 11.08
C LEU A 166 9.06 -4.46 11.30
N ARG A 167 8.12 -3.83 12.03
CA ARG A 167 8.23 -2.40 12.40
C ARG A 167 9.46 -2.13 13.23
N TRP A 168 9.72 -2.97 14.24
CA TRP A 168 10.96 -2.92 15.02
C TRP A 168 12.19 -3.02 14.11
N ALA A 169 12.21 -3.91 13.11
CA ALA A 169 13.30 -4.06 12.14
C ALA A 169 13.47 -2.84 11.22
N VAL A 170 12.37 -2.31 10.69
CA VAL A 170 12.31 -1.14 9.82
C VAL A 170 12.95 0.09 10.48
N VAL A 171 12.65 0.35 11.75
CA VAL A 171 13.21 1.52 12.47
C VAL A 171 14.74 1.49 12.51
N ARG A 172 15.35 0.31 12.64
CA ARG A 172 16.83 0.18 12.61
C ARG A 172 17.42 0.21 11.21
N ALA A 173 16.62 -0.02 10.18
CA ALA A 173 17.03 0.05 8.78
C ALA A 173 16.39 1.27 8.06
N ALA A 174 16.15 2.36 8.81
CA ALA A 174 15.37 3.51 8.38
C ALA A 174 15.83 4.09 7.04
N ALA A 175 17.14 4.26 6.85
CA ALA A 175 17.71 4.94 5.67
C ALA A 175 17.21 4.37 4.32
N ALA A 176 17.10 3.04 4.19
CA ALA A 176 16.55 2.43 2.97
C ALA A 176 15.04 2.13 3.06
N ALA A 177 14.44 2.22 4.24
CA ALA A 177 13.02 1.97 4.46
C ALA A 177 12.15 3.21 4.19
N VAL A 178 12.60 4.41 4.58
CA VAL A 178 11.81 5.64 4.48
C VAL A 178 11.31 5.89 3.05
N PRO A 179 12.13 5.80 1.97
CA PRO A 179 11.62 6.03 0.62
C PRO A 179 10.49 5.08 0.20
N VAL A 180 10.53 3.83 0.67
CA VAL A 180 9.48 2.82 0.39
C VAL A 180 8.21 3.14 1.18
N LEU A 181 8.34 3.54 2.45
CA LEU A 181 7.20 3.90 3.29
C LEU A 181 6.53 5.21 2.80
N VAL A 182 7.32 6.21 2.40
CA VAL A 182 6.80 7.47 1.85
C VAL A 182 6.02 7.21 0.56
N ALA A 183 6.56 6.39 -0.35
CA ALA A 183 5.84 6.02 -1.57
C ALA A 183 4.50 5.31 -1.26
N ALA A 184 4.45 4.52 -0.19
CA ALA A 184 3.25 3.81 0.23
C ALA A 184 2.15 4.70 0.82
N LEU A 185 2.42 5.99 1.11
CA LEU A 185 1.37 6.96 1.45
C LEU A 185 0.47 7.31 0.25
N ALA A 186 0.88 7.00 -0.97
CA ALA A 186 0.07 7.18 -2.18
C ALA A 186 -0.65 5.90 -2.63
N ASP A 187 -0.65 4.85 -1.80
CA ASP A 187 -1.27 3.56 -2.12
C ASP A 187 -2.80 3.67 -2.11
N ASP A 188 -3.48 3.01 -3.05
CA ASP A 188 -4.94 3.00 -3.12
C ASP A 188 -5.56 2.33 -1.88
N ASP A 189 -4.85 1.37 -1.28
CA ASP A 189 -5.28 0.67 -0.07
C ASP A 189 -5.00 1.48 1.21
N ALA A 190 -6.06 1.91 1.89
CA ALA A 190 -5.98 2.65 3.15
C ALA A 190 -5.26 1.85 4.25
N VAL A 191 -5.33 0.51 4.25
CA VAL A 191 -4.62 -0.33 5.22
C VAL A 191 -3.10 -0.19 5.03
N ARG A 192 -2.64 -0.17 3.77
CA ARG A 192 -1.22 0.02 3.44
C ARG A 192 -0.75 1.42 3.79
N ARG A 193 -1.53 2.46 3.46
CA ARG A 193 -1.23 3.85 3.88
C ARG A 193 -1.12 3.98 5.40
N ARG A 194 -2.07 3.39 6.16
CA ARG A 194 -2.04 3.41 7.62
C ARG A 194 -0.81 2.72 8.19
N ARG A 195 -0.43 1.56 7.65
CA ARG A 195 0.81 0.84 8.04
C ARG A 195 2.05 1.70 7.79
N ALA A 196 2.10 2.40 6.66
CA ALA A 196 3.17 3.33 6.35
C ALA A 196 3.26 4.48 7.37
N VAL A 197 2.13 5.14 7.67
CA VAL A 197 2.06 6.20 8.70
C VAL A 197 2.56 5.71 10.05
N VAL A 198 2.10 4.55 10.53
CA VAL A 198 2.53 3.99 11.81
C VAL A 198 4.02 3.66 11.83
N ALA A 199 4.57 3.16 10.71
CA ALA A 199 5.99 2.89 10.61
C ALA A 199 6.84 4.17 10.59
N LEU A 200 6.43 5.17 9.80
CA LEU A 200 7.12 6.48 9.72
C LEU A 200 7.09 7.22 11.06
N ALA A 201 6.03 7.05 11.85
CA ALA A 201 5.90 7.63 13.19
C ALA A 201 6.95 7.11 14.19
N ASP A 202 7.51 5.92 13.96
CA ASP A 202 8.57 5.34 14.81
C ASP A 202 9.99 5.66 14.29
N VAL A 203 10.12 6.31 13.12
CA VAL A 203 11.41 6.62 12.48
C VAL A 203 11.79 8.08 12.70
N ASP A 204 12.96 8.30 13.31
CA ASP A 204 13.56 9.65 13.46
C ASP A 204 14.33 10.04 12.19
N ASP A 205 13.59 10.48 11.17
CA ASP A 205 14.11 10.91 9.88
C ASP A 205 13.34 12.15 9.38
N PRO A 206 14.01 13.21 8.89
CA PRO A 206 13.35 14.42 8.41
C PRO A 206 12.35 14.20 7.26
N ASP A 207 12.67 13.29 6.33
CA ASP A 207 11.77 12.97 5.22
C ASP A 207 10.55 12.20 5.73
N ALA A 208 10.72 11.36 6.75
CA ALA A 208 9.59 10.72 7.43
C ALA A 208 8.68 11.74 8.12
N VAL A 209 9.24 12.76 8.79
CA VAL A 209 8.47 13.86 9.40
C VAL A 209 7.70 14.66 8.36
N ALA A 210 8.35 15.02 7.24
CA ALA A 210 7.71 15.75 6.16
C ALA A 210 6.53 14.96 5.57
N ALA A 211 6.75 13.68 5.27
CA ALA A 211 5.74 12.81 4.69
C ALA A 211 4.55 12.54 5.62
N LEU A 212 4.76 12.45 6.94
CA LEU A 212 3.66 12.34 7.91
C LEU A 212 2.72 13.55 7.87
N ALA A 213 3.26 14.75 7.64
CA ALA A 213 2.44 15.96 7.56
C ALA A 213 1.55 15.99 6.32
N ASP A 214 2.01 15.44 5.20
CA ASP A 214 1.20 15.29 3.98
C ASP A 214 -0.01 14.36 4.23
N ALA A 215 0.12 13.39 5.15
CA ALA A 215 -0.95 12.48 5.53
C ALA A 215 -2.01 13.09 6.47
N TYR A 216 -1.86 14.34 6.93
CA TYR A 216 -2.87 15.02 7.76
C TYR A 216 -4.19 15.31 7.02
N VAL A 217 -4.16 15.23 5.69
CA VAL A 217 -5.33 15.42 4.83
C VAL A 217 -5.75 14.14 4.11
N ASP A 218 -5.26 12.97 4.57
CA ASP A 218 -5.65 11.69 3.97
C ASP A 218 -7.19 11.54 3.95
N PRO A 219 -7.78 11.06 2.85
CA PRO A 219 -9.23 10.85 2.77
C PRO A 219 -9.73 9.86 3.81
N ASP A 220 -8.92 8.87 4.18
CA ASP A 220 -9.28 7.88 5.20
C ASP A 220 -9.15 8.48 6.63
N PRO A 221 -10.23 8.49 7.43
CA PRO A 221 -10.21 9.04 8.78
C PRO A 221 -9.20 8.38 9.72
N GLU A 222 -8.96 7.09 9.59
CA GLU A 222 -8.04 6.35 10.46
C GLU A 222 -6.58 6.68 10.11
N VAL A 223 -6.25 6.72 8.81
CA VAL A 223 -4.92 7.16 8.34
C VAL A 223 -4.63 8.58 8.83
N ARG A 224 -5.60 9.49 8.62
CA ARG A 224 -5.49 10.89 9.05
C ARG A 224 -5.30 11.03 10.55
N ALA A 225 -6.10 10.34 11.36
CA ALA A 225 -5.98 10.38 12.82
C ALA A 225 -4.59 9.89 13.27
N ARG A 226 -4.09 8.77 12.72
CA ARG A 226 -2.76 8.25 13.07
C ARG A 226 -1.64 9.22 12.69
N ALA A 227 -1.74 9.86 11.53
CA ALA A 227 -0.76 10.86 11.11
C ALA A 227 -0.75 12.07 12.06
N LEU A 228 -1.93 12.62 12.36
CA LEU A 228 -2.07 13.76 13.28
C LEU A 228 -1.54 13.49 14.67
N LEU A 229 -1.85 12.31 15.24
CA LEU A 229 -1.37 11.90 16.55
C LEU A 229 0.17 11.74 16.56
N ALA A 230 0.74 11.17 15.50
CA ALA A 230 2.19 11.08 15.34
C ALA A 230 2.85 12.46 15.23
N GLY A 231 2.24 13.34 14.44
CA GLY A 231 2.65 14.73 14.28
C GLY A 231 2.65 15.54 15.58
N GLY A 232 1.55 15.48 16.33
CA GLY A 232 1.43 16.18 17.60
C GLY A 232 2.43 15.69 18.65
N ARG A 233 2.67 14.38 18.76
CA ARG A 233 3.72 13.83 19.63
C ARG A 233 5.13 14.27 19.24
N ARG A 234 5.34 14.70 17.99
CA ARG A 234 6.60 15.25 17.47
C ARG A 234 6.66 16.79 17.54
N GLY A 235 5.65 17.44 18.12
CA GLY A 235 5.61 18.89 18.22
C GLY A 235 5.23 19.62 16.93
N ASP A 236 4.62 18.96 15.95
CA ASP A 236 4.18 19.61 14.71
C ASP A 236 2.95 20.50 14.96
N ARG A 237 3.18 21.82 15.03
CA ARG A 237 2.14 22.84 15.22
C ARG A 237 0.98 22.75 14.21
N ARG A 238 1.22 22.23 13.00
CA ARG A 238 0.16 22.06 11.98
C ARG A 238 -0.94 21.08 12.45
N ALA A 239 -0.62 20.17 13.36
CA ALA A 239 -1.57 19.20 13.91
C ALA A 239 -2.55 19.81 14.94
N VAL A 240 -2.28 21.02 15.47
CA VAL A 240 -3.09 21.63 16.56
C VAL A 240 -4.57 21.72 16.20
N ALA A 241 -4.91 22.30 15.05
CA ALA A 241 -6.32 22.53 14.70
C ALA A 241 -7.07 21.20 14.46
N PRO A 242 -6.54 20.24 13.69
CA PRO A 242 -7.18 18.94 13.53
C PRO A 242 -7.26 18.12 14.84
N LEU A 243 -6.26 18.18 15.72
CA LEU A 243 -6.29 17.49 17.01
C LEU A 243 -7.40 18.02 17.93
N VAL A 244 -7.62 19.34 17.96
CA VAL A 244 -8.80 19.91 18.65
C VAL A 244 -10.10 19.38 18.03
N GLY A 245 -10.15 19.22 16.71
CA GLY A 245 -11.26 18.58 16.01
C GLY A 245 -11.51 17.14 16.49
N LEU A 246 -10.47 16.30 16.62
CA LEU A 246 -10.59 14.94 17.14
C LEU A 246 -11.16 14.91 18.56
N VAL A 247 -10.69 15.80 19.44
CA VAL A 247 -11.22 15.96 20.81
C VAL A 247 -12.70 16.36 20.79
N VAL A 248 -13.14 17.20 19.85
CA VAL A 248 -14.54 17.64 19.70
C VAL A 248 -15.43 16.59 19.05
N GLU A 249 -14.90 15.75 18.16
CA GLU A 249 -15.63 14.68 17.47
C GLU A 249 -15.72 13.39 18.28
N GLY A 250 -14.74 13.13 19.15
CA GLY A 250 -14.77 12.02 20.14
C GLY A 250 -14.13 10.76 19.58
N ARG A 251 -13.27 10.94 18.57
CA ARG A 251 -12.47 9.90 17.95
C ARG A 251 -11.03 10.11 18.40
N ASP A 252 -10.45 9.11 19.06
CA ASP A 252 -9.08 9.17 19.60
C ASP A 252 -8.86 10.42 20.47
N ASP A 253 -9.87 10.81 21.27
CA ASP A 253 -9.89 12.09 21.99
C ASP A 253 -8.88 12.14 23.14
N VAL A 254 -8.62 11.00 23.78
CA VAL A 254 -7.57 10.86 24.80
C VAL A 254 -6.19 11.06 24.18
N GLU A 255 -5.87 10.31 23.12
CA GLU A 255 -4.59 10.42 22.43
C GLU A 255 -4.38 11.81 21.81
N ALA A 256 -5.46 12.44 21.33
CA ALA A 256 -5.42 13.80 20.82
C ALA A 256 -5.14 14.82 21.93
N ALA A 257 -5.72 14.64 23.12
CA ALA A 257 -5.44 15.47 24.28
C ALA A 257 -3.97 15.35 24.72
N GLU A 258 -3.42 14.14 24.79
CA GLU A 258 -2.01 13.91 25.11
C GLU A 258 -1.08 14.59 24.09
N ALA A 259 -1.39 14.45 22.80
CA ALA A 259 -0.63 15.09 21.72
C ALA A 259 -0.69 16.64 21.81
N LEU A 260 -1.84 17.21 22.19
CA LEU A 260 -1.97 18.64 22.48
C LEU A 260 -1.16 19.05 23.71
N GLY A 261 -1.04 18.19 24.72
CA GLY A 261 -0.19 18.40 25.90
C GLY A 261 1.28 18.56 25.52
N VAL A 262 1.80 17.66 24.69
CA VAL A 262 3.18 17.75 24.15
C VAL A 262 3.39 19.06 23.38
N LEU A 263 2.46 19.40 22.49
CA LEU A 263 2.50 20.66 21.74
C LEU A 263 2.45 21.89 22.65
N ALA A 264 1.77 21.80 23.78
CA ALA A 264 1.64 22.89 24.75
C ALA A 264 2.90 23.14 25.58
N GLU A 265 3.95 22.33 25.46
CA GLU A 265 5.25 22.65 26.05
C GLU A 265 5.80 23.97 25.50
N ASP A 266 5.59 24.24 24.20
CA ASP A 266 5.87 25.52 23.57
C ASP A 266 4.83 26.59 24.00
N PRO A 267 5.24 27.72 24.60
CA PRO A 267 4.31 28.77 25.06
C PRO A 267 3.45 29.40 23.96
N ASP A 268 3.98 29.59 22.75
CA ASP A 268 3.25 30.20 21.64
C ASP A 268 2.21 29.23 21.07
N VAL A 269 2.55 27.94 21.02
CA VAL A 269 1.63 26.88 20.61
C VAL A 269 0.55 26.66 21.68
N ARG A 270 0.92 26.68 22.97
CA ARG A 270 -0.01 26.62 24.11
C ARG A 270 -1.07 27.71 24.09
N ALA A 271 -0.67 28.95 23.79
CA ALA A 271 -1.59 30.07 23.64
C ALA A 271 -2.57 29.83 22.48
N GLU A 272 -2.09 29.31 21.35
CA GLU A 272 -2.94 28.92 20.23
C GLU A 272 -3.92 27.80 20.60
N ILE A 273 -3.45 26.73 21.25
CA ILE A 273 -4.28 25.60 21.71
C ILE A 273 -5.39 26.13 22.62
N THR A 274 -5.03 26.93 23.62
CA THR A 274 -5.99 27.48 24.59
C THR A 274 -7.09 28.28 23.88
N ARG A 275 -6.71 29.15 22.94
CA ARG A 275 -7.65 29.96 22.16
C ARG A 275 -8.58 29.07 21.33
N ARG A 276 -8.04 28.11 20.58
CA ARG A 276 -8.84 27.21 19.72
C ARG A 276 -9.78 26.33 20.52
N VAL A 277 -9.33 25.80 21.65
CA VAL A 277 -10.16 25.00 22.56
C VAL A 277 -11.28 25.85 23.17
N ALA A 278 -11.00 27.11 23.51
CA ALA A 278 -12.04 28.05 23.98
C ALA A 278 -13.08 28.34 22.89
N ASP A 279 -12.63 28.60 21.65
CA ASP A 279 -13.49 28.83 20.49
C ASP A 279 -14.38 27.61 20.21
N ALA A 280 -13.79 26.40 20.23
CA ALA A 280 -14.51 25.15 20.06
C ALA A 280 -15.54 24.90 21.17
N ALA A 281 -15.17 25.15 22.43
CA ALA A 281 -16.07 24.98 23.57
C ALA A 281 -17.30 25.88 23.50
N ALA A 282 -17.17 27.09 22.93
CA ALA A 282 -18.28 28.04 22.79
C ALA A 282 -19.37 27.54 21.83
N LEU A 283 -19.01 26.72 20.85
CA LEU A 283 -19.91 26.20 19.81
C LEU A 283 -20.33 24.73 20.05
N ALA A 284 -19.63 24.04 20.94
CA ALA A 284 -19.78 22.62 21.21
C ALA A 284 -21.04 22.26 22.01
N ASP A 285 -21.57 21.07 21.74
CA ASP A 285 -22.61 20.45 22.56
C ASP A 285 -22.06 19.98 23.93
N PRO A 286 -22.91 19.62 24.91
CA PRO A 286 -22.43 19.23 26.23
C PRO A 286 -21.42 18.05 26.23
N PRO A 287 -21.61 16.96 25.47
CA PRO A 287 -20.61 15.89 25.38
C PRO A 287 -19.25 16.37 24.85
N ALA A 288 -19.21 17.22 23.81
CA ALA A 288 -17.97 17.77 23.30
C ALA A 288 -17.32 18.74 24.30
N ARG A 289 -18.09 19.58 25.00
CA ARG A 289 -17.56 20.43 26.08
C ARG A 289 -16.98 19.63 27.24
N GLN A 290 -17.56 18.48 27.56
CA GLN A 290 -17.03 17.57 28.59
C GLN A 290 -15.67 17.00 28.16
N ARG A 291 -15.53 16.57 26.90
CA ARG A 291 -14.26 16.08 26.34
C ARG A 291 -13.20 17.18 26.29
N ILE A 292 -13.58 18.40 25.89
CA ILE A 292 -12.72 19.59 25.99
C ILE A 292 -12.25 19.81 27.43
N ALA A 293 -13.16 19.76 28.41
CA ALA A 293 -12.80 19.93 29.82
C ALA A 293 -11.80 18.85 30.28
N GLY A 294 -11.94 17.61 29.80
CA GLY A 294 -10.98 16.53 30.01
C GLY A 294 -9.62 16.82 29.37
N ALA A 295 -9.60 17.21 28.09
CA ALA A 295 -8.37 17.48 27.34
C ALA A 295 -7.55 18.65 27.94
N LEU A 296 -8.22 19.62 28.56
CA LEU A 296 -7.56 20.70 29.28
C LEU A 296 -6.74 20.21 30.49
N ALA A 297 -6.84 18.95 30.91
CA ALA A 297 -5.93 18.36 31.90
C ALA A 297 -4.48 18.34 31.40
N GLU A 298 -4.27 18.09 30.11
CA GLU A 298 -2.96 17.98 29.45
C GLU A 298 -2.36 19.35 29.08
N VAL A 299 -3.17 20.41 29.03
CA VAL A 299 -2.72 21.75 28.58
C VAL A 299 -2.39 22.65 29.78
N PRO A 300 -1.12 22.89 30.13
CA PRO A 300 -0.76 23.71 31.29
C PRO A 300 -1.07 25.21 31.08
N GLY A 301 -1.01 25.99 32.16
CA GLY A 301 -1.05 27.46 32.12
C GLY A 301 -2.38 28.10 32.52
N ASP A 302 -2.32 29.42 32.75
CA ASP A 302 -3.43 30.20 33.31
C ASP A 302 -4.64 30.30 32.36
N GLY A 303 -4.40 30.34 31.06
CA GLY A 303 -5.47 30.38 30.07
C GLY A 303 -6.34 29.11 30.10
N ALA A 304 -5.71 27.93 30.17
CA ALA A 304 -6.41 26.66 30.32
C ALA A 304 -7.15 26.59 31.67
N ARG A 305 -6.53 27.09 32.74
CA ARG A 305 -7.18 27.20 34.06
C ARG A 305 -8.43 28.09 34.03
N ALA A 306 -8.35 29.28 33.45
CA ALA A 306 -9.47 30.20 33.35
C ALA A 306 -10.63 29.60 32.53
N LEU A 307 -10.31 28.84 31.47
CA LEU A 307 -11.32 28.11 30.70
C LEU A 307 -11.98 26.99 31.52
N LEU A 308 -11.20 26.23 32.29
CA LEU A 308 -11.74 25.22 33.21
C LEU A 308 -12.65 25.84 34.28
N GLU A 309 -12.27 27.00 34.84
CA GLU A 309 -13.09 27.71 35.83
C GLU A 309 -14.45 28.16 35.25
N ARG A 310 -14.48 28.58 33.98
CA ARG A 310 -15.74 28.82 33.24
C ARG A 310 -16.55 27.53 33.04
N LEU A 311 -15.91 26.45 32.59
CA LEU A 311 -16.58 25.16 32.35
C LEU A 311 -17.08 24.50 33.64
N ALA A 312 -16.48 24.80 34.80
CA ALA A 312 -16.97 24.36 36.10
C ALA A 312 -18.34 24.97 36.47
N ALA A 313 -18.73 26.07 35.82
CA ALA A 313 -20.05 26.70 35.94
C ALA A 313 -21.00 26.32 34.78
N ASP A 314 -20.65 25.34 33.95
CA ASP A 314 -21.48 24.91 32.81
C ASP A 314 -22.85 24.38 33.29
N PRO A 315 -23.96 24.73 32.62
CA PRO A 315 -25.29 24.23 32.98
C PRO A 315 -25.41 22.71 32.87
N ALA A 316 -24.62 22.08 32.01
CA ALA A 316 -24.57 20.63 31.91
C ALA A 316 -23.69 20.06 33.04
N ARG A 317 -24.35 19.40 34.00
CA ARG A 317 -23.70 18.80 35.17
C ARG A 317 -22.47 17.93 34.84
N PRO A 318 -22.45 17.08 33.79
CA PRO A 318 -21.26 16.30 33.46
C PRO A 318 -20.04 17.16 33.12
N VAL A 319 -20.22 18.25 32.37
CA VAL A 319 -19.16 19.20 32.01
C VAL A 319 -18.59 19.86 33.25
N ALA A 320 -19.47 20.41 34.10
CA ALA A 320 -19.09 21.07 35.35
C ALA A 320 -18.31 20.16 36.30
N LEU A 321 -18.73 18.88 36.40
CA LEU A 321 -18.05 17.88 37.23
C LEU A 321 -16.65 17.55 36.69
N THR A 322 -16.51 17.30 35.39
CA THR A 322 -15.20 17.03 34.76
C THR A 322 -14.25 18.21 34.95
N ALA A 323 -14.69 19.44 34.64
CA ALA A 323 -13.86 20.64 34.79
C ALA A 323 -13.43 20.86 36.27
N THR A 324 -14.34 20.67 37.22
CA THR A 324 -14.03 20.76 38.66
C THR A 324 -13.05 19.69 39.09
N ALA A 325 -13.16 18.46 38.59
CA ALA A 325 -12.24 17.37 38.91
C ALA A 325 -10.82 17.68 38.40
N VAL A 326 -10.69 18.15 37.16
CA VAL A 326 -9.39 18.54 36.58
C VAL A 326 -8.76 19.70 37.37
N LEU A 327 -9.52 20.72 37.75
CA LEU A 327 -9.04 21.82 38.59
C LEU A 327 -8.51 21.33 39.95
N ARG A 328 -9.15 20.32 40.55
CA ARG A 328 -8.69 19.74 41.82
C ARG A 328 -7.39 18.98 41.66
N LEU A 329 -7.25 18.15 40.62
CA LEU A 329 -6.03 17.41 40.33
C LEU A 329 -4.82 18.35 40.13
N ARG A 330 -5.03 19.49 39.47
CA ARG A 330 -3.98 20.50 39.27
C ARG A 330 -3.50 21.17 40.56
N ARG A 331 -4.34 21.24 41.60
CA ARG A 331 -3.96 21.83 42.90
C ARG A 331 -3.18 20.87 43.78
N THR A 332 -3.25 19.56 43.52
CA THR A 332 -2.56 18.54 44.32
C THR A 332 -1.17 18.18 43.77
N CYS A 333 -0.86 18.57 42.53
CA CYS A 333 0.39 18.23 41.85
C CYS A 333 1.33 19.42 41.63
N GLY A 334 0.96 20.62 42.10
CA GLY A 334 1.81 21.82 42.10
C GLY A 334 2.19 22.22 43.52
#